data_AF-A0A957YI20-F1
#
_entry.id   AF-A0A957YI20-F1
#
_cell.length_a   1.000
_cell.length_b   1.000
_cell.length_c   1.000
_cell.angle_alpha   90.00
_cell.angle_beta   90.00
_cell.angle_gamma   90.00
#
_symmetry.space_group_name_H-M   'P 1'
#
loop_
_entity.id
_entity.type
_entity.pdbx_description
1 polymer ?
#
loop_
_entity_poly.entity_id
_entity_poly.type
_entity_poly.pdbx_seq_one_letter_code
_entity_poly.pdbx_strand_id
1 'polypeptide(L)'
;MAKRKRSNRDGSGAKLHPIKDYRSEQYTPYIFEVETGILETWTIEPDLRDGDVRDTLRQLMQSMKRSGELPPEVTTEGGKRTEAINLLEWRILEGLRFGFEKHGPLNVEAIIGILSVINHSVGTWNRGMRGQEYLTYIRDFLGGMGVEVREITEEEAESLLIEIPDEIETEADPPRRKKFLGLI
;
A
#
# COMPACT_ATOMS: atom_id res chain seq x y z
N MET A 1 -56.93 -6.98 -33.74
CA MET A 1 -55.51 -7.32 -33.43
C MET A 1 -54.64 -6.10 -33.74
N ALA A 2 -54.10 -5.42 -32.73
CA ALA A 2 -53.31 -4.20 -32.89
C ALA A 2 -51.80 -4.51 -32.80
N LYS A 3 -51.03 -4.22 -33.86
CA LYS A 3 -49.57 -4.34 -33.91
C LYS A 3 -48.94 -3.19 -33.11
N ARG A 4 -48.38 -3.47 -31.92
CA ARG A 4 -47.53 -2.52 -31.19
C ARG A 4 -46.12 -2.52 -31.79
N LYS A 5 -45.79 -1.44 -32.51
CA LYS A 5 -44.45 -1.09 -32.98
C LYS A 5 -43.65 -0.60 -31.77
N ARG A 6 -42.75 -1.42 -31.22
CA ARG A 6 -41.80 -0.96 -30.19
C ARG A 6 -40.74 -0.10 -30.88
N SER A 7 -40.67 1.17 -30.50
CA SER A 7 -39.62 2.08 -30.94
C SER A 7 -38.28 1.66 -30.34
N ASN A 8 -37.25 1.61 -31.18
CA ASN A 8 -35.87 1.65 -30.74
C ASN A 8 -35.68 2.89 -29.87
N ARG A 9 -35.40 2.68 -28.58
CA ARG A 9 -34.71 3.66 -27.77
C ARG A 9 -33.24 3.44 -28.06
N ASP A 10 -32.66 4.39 -28.79
CA ASP A 10 -31.21 4.56 -28.88
C ASP A 10 -30.66 4.61 -27.46
N GLY A 11 -30.01 3.51 -27.08
CA GLY A 11 -29.24 3.42 -25.87
C GLY A 11 -28.10 4.42 -26.02
N SER A 12 -28.23 5.56 -25.34
CA SER A 12 -27.11 6.42 -25.00
C SER A 12 -26.05 5.52 -24.36
N GLY A 13 -25.07 5.12 -25.15
CA GLY A 13 -23.91 4.38 -24.72
C GLY A 13 -23.18 5.24 -23.70
N ALA A 14 -23.51 5.05 -22.43
CA ALA A 14 -22.62 5.39 -21.35
C ALA A 14 -21.29 4.75 -21.73
N LYS A 15 -20.27 5.58 -22.01
CA LYS A 15 -18.91 5.12 -22.20
C LYS A 15 -18.59 4.31 -20.95
N LEU A 16 -18.65 2.98 -21.06
CA LEU A 16 -18.20 2.09 -20.02
C LEU A 16 -16.72 2.44 -19.86
N HIS A 17 -16.39 3.18 -18.81
CA HIS A 17 -15.01 3.40 -18.44
C HIS A 17 -14.36 2.02 -18.35
N PRO A 18 -13.24 1.76 -19.04
CA PRO A 18 -12.57 0.48 -18.94
C PRO A 18 -12.32 0.20 -17.46
N ILE A 19 -12.83 -0.92 -16.98
CA ILE A 19 -12.58 -1.39 -15.61
C ILE A 19 -11.07 -1.60 -15.53
N LYS A 20 -10.37 -0.70 -14.84
CA LYS A 20 -8.92 -0.82 -14.64
C LYS A 20 -8.66 -2.13 -13.89
N ASP A 21 -7.82 -2.98 -14.46
CA ASP A 21 -7.39 -4.19 -13.80
C ASP A 21 -6.25 -3.87 -12.83
N TYR A 22 -6.62 -3.77 -11.56
CA TYR A 22 -5.68 -3.52 -10.47
C TYR A 22 -4.89 -4.77 -10.05
N ARG A 23 -5.12 -5.92 -10.71
CA ARG A 23 -4.28 -7.14 -10.58
C ARG A 23 -3.15 -7.20 -11.61
N SER A 24 -2.87 -6.09 -12.29
CA SER A 24 -1.77 -6.00 -13.26
C SER A 24 -0.41 -5.80 -12.59
N GLU A 25 0.66 -6.19 -13.29
CA GLU A 25 2.06 -6.10 -12.83
C GLU A 25 2.45 -4.69 -12.35
N GLN A 26 1.80 -3.65 -12.88
CA GLN A 26 2.02 -2.27 -12.46
C GLN A 26 1.63 -2.04 -10.98
N TYR A 27 0.58 -2.69 -10.50
CA TYR A 27 0.02 -2.44 -9.18
C TYR A 27 0.40 -3.51 -8.15
N THR A 28 0.87 -4.66 -8.61
CA THR A 28 1.34 -5.77 -7.76
C THR A 28 2.33 -5.33 -6.69
N PRO A 29 3.34 -4.46 -6.96
CA PRO A 29 4.28 -4.06 -5.92
C PRO A 29 3.60 -3.30 -4.77
N TYR A 30 2.63 -2.44 -5.06
CA TYR A 30 1.89 -1.71 -4.03
C TYR A 30 0.97 -2.63 -3.23
N ILE A 31 0.36 -3.63 -3.88
CA ILE A 31 -0.40 -4.68 -3.18
C ILE A 31 0.52 -5.39 -2.20
N PHE A 32 1.71 -5.78 -2.64
CA PHE A 32 2.68 -6.50 -1.82
C PHE A 32 3.13 -5.72 -0.58
N GLU A 33 3.45 -4.44 -0.74
CA GLU A 33 3.86 -3.59 0.39
C GLU A 33 2.72 -3.41 1.41
N VAL A 34 1.48 -3.27 0.93
CA VAL A 34 0.30 -3.20 1.82
C VAL A 34 0.05 -4.53 2.54
N GLU A 35 0.12 -5.65 1.83
CA GLU A 35 -0.06 -6.98 2.44
C GLU A 35 1.05 -7.30 3.45
N THR A 36 2.27 -6.82 3.21
CA THR A 36 3.38 -6.89 4.17
C THR A 36 3.07 -6.09 5.43
N GLY A 37 2.58 -4.85 5.31
CA GLY A 37 2.17 -4.05 6.48
C GLY A 37 1.02 -4.70 7.28
N ILE A 38 0.09 -5.38 6.61
CA ILE A 38 -0.96 -6.16 7.28
C ILE A 38 -0.35 -7.34 8.06
N LEU A 39 0.59 -8.07 7.46
CA LEU A 39 1.28 -9.19 8.10
C LEU A 39 2.13 -8.75 9.30
N GLU A 40 2.85 -7.63 9.17
CA GLU A 40 3.59 -7.01 10.28
C GLU A 40 2.66 -6.67 11.45
N THR A 41 1.51 -6.07 11.14
CA THR A 41 0.50 -5.79 12.17
C THR A 41 0.05 -7.06 12.87
N TRP A 42 -0.25 -8.12 12.12
CA TRP A 42 -0.69 -9.39 12.72
C TRP A 42 0.40 -10.08 13.55
N THR A 43 1.67 -9.87 13.20
CA THR A 43 2.80 -10.37 13.98
C THR A 43 2.86 -9.70 15.36
N ILE A 44 2.55 -8.40 15.43
CA ILE A 44 2.55 -7.60 16.67
C ILE A 44 1.22 -7.78 17.45
N GLU A 45 0.09 -7.82 16.75
CA GLU A 45 -1.27 -7.95 17.26
C GLU A 45 -1.88 -9.29 16.79
N PRO A 46 -1.53 -10.43 17.45
CA PRO A 46 -1.92 -11.77 16.99
C PRO A 46 -3.43 -12.04 17.06
N ASP A 47 -4.18 -11.20 17.77
CA ASP A 47 -5.64 -11.23 17.85
C ASP A 47 -6.33 -10.53 16.66
N LEU A 48 -5.58 -9.85 15.78
CA LEU A 48 -6.10 -9.25 14.56
C LEU A 48 -6.84 -10.29 13.71
N ARG A 49 -8.05 -9.97 13.26
CA ARG A 49 -8.89 -10.87 12.43
C ARG A 49 -9.04 -10.33 11.02
N ASP A 50 -9.40 -11.23 10.10
CA ASP A 50 -9.75 -10.88 8.73
C ASP A 50 -10.89 -9.84 8.67
N GLY A 51 -11.80 -9.86 9.66
CA GLY A 51 -12.86 -8.86 9.81
C GLY A 51 -12.32 -7.44 10.04
N ASP A 52 -11.34 -7.30 10.93
CA ASP A 52 -10.71 -6.02 11.27
C ASP A 52 -9.94 -5.46 10.07
N VAL A 53 -9.19 -6.32 9.37
CA VAL A 53 -8.52 -5.98 8.10
C VAL A 53 -9.52 -5.44 7.09
N ARG A 54 -10.63 -6.15 6.90
CA ARG A 54 -11.68 -5.77 5.96
C ARG A 54 -12.31 -4.42 6.30
N ASP A 55 -12.60 -4.19 7.57
CA ASP A 55 -13.27 -2.98 8.02
C ASP A 55 -12.33 -1.77 7.96
N THR A 56 -11.05 -1.92 8.33
CA THR A 56 -10.05 -0.86 8.16
C THR A 56 -9.86 -0.49 6.69
N LEU A 57 -9.72 -1.48 5.79
CA LEU A 57 -9.61 -1.21 4.34
C LEU A 57 -10.84 -0.47 3.80
N ARG A 58 -12.04 -0.85 4.26
CA ARG A 58 -13.29 -0.15 3.88
C ARG A 58 -13.33 1.29 4.40
N GLN A 59 -12.93 1.51 5.65
CA GLN A 59 -12.91 2.84 6.25
C GLN A 59 -11.93 3.76 5.50
N LEU A 60 -10.71 3.27 5.21
CA LEU A 60 -9.72 3.98 4.41
C LEU A 60 -10.25 4.34 3.02
N MET A 61 -10.79 3.37 2.28
CA MET A 61 -11.38 3.61 0.97
C MET A 61 -12.53 4.64 1.03
N GLN A 62 -13.38 4.58 2.05
CA GLN A 62 -14.49 5.54 2.21
C GLN A 62 -13.98 6.94 2.55
N SER A 63 -12.95 7.06 3.38
CA SER A 63 -12.30 8.32 3.72
C SER A 63 -11.74 8.98 2.46
N MET A 64 -10.92 8.25 1.69
CA MET A 64 -10.32 8.72 0.44
C MET A 64 -11.36 9.10 -0.63
N LYS A 65 -12.48 8.36 -0.72
CA LYS A 65 -13.58 8.71 -1.63
C LYS A 65 -14.28 10.03 -1.25
N ARG A 66 -14.29 10.39 0.03
CA ARG A 66 -14.93 11.62 0.52
C ARG A 66 -14.01 12.82 0.44
N SER A 67 -12.74 12.67 0.84
CA SER A 67 -11.75 13.75 0.79
C SER A 67 -11.22 13.99 -0.62
N GLY A 68 -11.12 12.95 -1.45
CA GLY A 68 -10.40 13.00 -2.72
C GLY A 68 -8.87 13.00 -2.55
N GLU A 69 -8.40 12.83 -1.31
CA GLU A 69 -7.00 12.92 -0.91
C GLU A 69 -6.60 11.66 -0.13
N LEU A 70 -5.31 11.34 -0.12
CA LEU A 70 -4.76 10.36 0.81
C LEU A 70 -5.02 10.84 2.25
N PRO A 71 -5.28 9.93 3.22
CA PRO A 71 -5.38 10.30 4.62
C PRO A 71 -4.16 11.14 5.03
N PRO A 72 -4.37 12.18 5.84
CA PRO A 72 -3.30 13.10 6.21
C PRO A 72 -2.13 12.30 6.77
N GLU A 73 -0.92 12.76 6.43
CA GLU A 73 0.31 12.14 6.91
C GLU A 73 0.23 12.02 8.44
N VAL A 74 0.40 10.79 8.91
CA VAL A 74 0.75 10.57 10.31
C VAL A 74 2.16 11.10 10.43
N THR A 75 2.29 12.41 10.71
CA THR A 75 3.58 13.06 10.89
C THR A 75 4.26 12.39 12.07
N THR A 76 5.16 11.47 11.75
CA THR A 76 6.13 10.91 12.66
C THR A 76 7.17 11.98 12.97
N GLU A 77 6.81 12.96 13.79
CA GLU A 77 7.81 13.56 14.66
C GLU A 77 8.24 12.45 15.64
N GLY A 78 9.29 11.71 15.27
CA GLY A 78 9.92 10.70 16.12
C GLY A 78 9.27 9.30 16.12
N GLY A 79 8.69 8.85 15.00
CA GLY A 79 8.23 7.45 14.86
C GLY A 79 7.01 7.07 15.72
N LYS A 80 6.37 8.04 16.40
CA LYS A 80 5.24 7.77 17.29
C LYS A 80 3.91 7.84 16.55
N ARG A 81 3.17 6.74 16.60
CA ARG A 81 1.74 6.61 16.26
C ARG A 81 0.95 7.76 16.89
N THR A 82 0.24 8.58 16.10
CA THR A 82 -0.78 9.46 16.66
C THR A 82 -1.90 8.59 17.24
N GLU A 83 -2.35 8.90 18.45
CA GLU A 83 -3.39 8.14 19.17
C GLU A 83 -4.70 7.96 18.37
N ALA A 84 -4.92 8.78 17.34
CA ALA A 84 -6.11 8.77 16.50
C ALA A 84 -6.16 7.63 15.47
N ILE A 85 -5.03 7.00 15.12
CA ILE A 85 -4.96 5.98 14.05
C ILE A 85 -4.61 4.61 14.66
N ASN A 86 -5.32 3.56 14.24
CA ASN A 86 -5.03 2.20 14.70
C ASN A 86 -3.76 1.63 14.02
N LEU A 87 -3.10 0.64 14.64
CA LEU A 87 -1.82 0.12 14.15
C LEU A 87 -1.92 -0.40 12.71
N LEU A 88 -2.99 -1.16 12.43
CA LEU A 88 -3.27 -1.72 11.11
C LEU A 88 -3.40 -0.63 10.03
N GLU A 89 -4.18 0.40 10.31
CA GLU A 89 -4.38 1.53 9.40
C GLU A 89 -3.05 2.24 9.13
N TRP A 90 -2.26 2.47 10.18
CA TRP A 90 -0.93 3.08 10.05
C TRP A 90 0.00 2.24 9.17
N ARG A 91 0.08 0.92 9.39
CA ARG A 91 0.92 0.01 8.59
C ARG A 91 0.47 -0.11 7.13
N ILE A 92 -0.83 -0.08 6.87
CA ILE A 92 -1.36 -0.05 5.49
C ILE A 92 -0.89 1.22 4.77
N LEU A 93 -0.97 2.37 5.43
CA LEU A 93 -0.52 3.65 4.86
C LEU A 93 0.99 3.71 4.69
N GLU A 94 1.74 3.13 5.62
CA GLU A 94 3.19 3.00 5.54
C GLU A 94 3.62 2.10 4.35
N GLY A 95 2.98 0.94 4.17
CA GLY A 95 3.21 0.08 3.00
C GLY A 95 2.95 0.80 1.67
N LEU A 96 1.86 1.58 1.58
CA LEU A 96 1.61 2.42 0.40
C LEU A 96 2.75 3.42 0.14
N ARG A 97 3.30 4.03 1.20
CA ARG A 97 4.42 4.98 1.10
C ARG A 97 5.69 4.29 0.61
N PHE A 98 6.04 3.14 1.16
CA PHE A 98 7.17 2.35 0.64
C PHE A 98 7.00 2.01 -0.84
N GLY A 99 5.77 1.67 -1.24
CA GLY A 99 5.42 1.50 -2.65
C GLY A 99 5.66 2.77 -3.48
N PHE A 100 5.27 3.94 -2.98
CA PHE A 100 5.48 5.22 -3.66
C PHE A 100 6.96 5.59 -3.80
N GLU A 101 7.76 5.33 -2.77
CA GLU A 101 9.20 5.60 -2.78
C GLU A 101 9.92 4.74 -3.83
N LYS A 102 9.55 3.45 -3.94
CA LYS A 102 10.20 2.50 -4.87
C LYS A 102 9.67 2.59 -6.30
N HIS A 103 8.37 2.83 -6.49
CA HIS A 103 7.69 2.66 -7.78
C HIS A 103 6.99 3.93 -8.29
N GLY A 104 7.01 5.02 -7.52
CA GLY A 104 6.40 6.30 -7.85
C GLY A 104 4.99 6.48 -7.27
N PRO A 105 4.49 7.72 -7.18
CA PRO A 105 3.18 7.98 -6.59
C PRO A 105 2.03 7.54 -7.49
N LEU A 106 0.95 7.06 -6.87
CA LEU A 106 -0.31 6.74 -7.55
C LEU A 106 -1.38 7.79 -7.26
N ASN A 107 -2.34 7.94 -8.17
CA ASN A 107 -3.53 8.73 -7.89
C ASN A 107 -4.48 7.99 -6.93
N VAL A 108 -5.35 8.76 -6.27
CA VAL A 108 -6.28 8.24 -5.25
C VAL A 108 -7.21 7.16 -5.79
N GLU A 109 -7.66 7.26 -7.05
CA GLU A 109 -8.48 6.22 -7.68
C GLU A 109 -7.76 4.87 -7.75
N ALA A 110 -6.47 4.87 -8.12
CA ALA A 110 -5.68 3.66 -8.21
C ALA A 110 -5.43 3.04 -6.84
N ILE A 111 -5.19 3.89 -5.83
CA ILE A 111 -5.02 3.45 -4.43
C ILE A 111 -6.30 2.78 -3.92
N ILE A 112 -7.46 3.41 -4.14
CA ILE A 112 -8.77 2.81 -3.82
C ILE A 112 -8.94 1.47 -4.56
N GLY A 113 -8.50 1.40 -5.82
CA GLY A 113 -8.50 0.17 -6.62
C GLY A 113 -7.70 -0.97 -5.98
N ILE A 114 -6.45 -0.68 -5.59
CA ILE A 114 -5.55 -1.60 -4.90
C ILE A 114 -6.18 -2.08 -3.59
N LEU A 115 -6.62 -1.17 -2.72
CA LEU A 115 -7.25 -1.53 -1.44
C LEU A 115 -8.52 -2.35 -1.65
N SER A 116 -9.27 -2.10 -2.74
CA SER A 116 -10.45 -2.90 -3.10
C SER A 116 -10.08 -4.31 -3.53
N VAL A 117 -8.95 -4.52 -4.23
CA VAL A 117 -8.46 -5.86 -4.59
C VAL A 117 -8.09 -6.64 -3.34
N ILE A 118 -7.35 -6.02 -2.42
CA ILE A 118 -6.95 -6.64 -1.14
C ILE A 118 -8.20 -6.98 -0.32
N ASN A 119 -9.12 -6.02 -0.13
CA ASN A 119 -10.37 -6.23 0.59
C ASN A 119 -11.26 -7.33 -0.04
N HIS A 120 -11.21 -7.51 -1.36
CA HIS A 120 -11.87 -8.63 -2.04
C HIS A 120 -11.16 -9.97 -1.77
N SER A 121 -9.82 -9.97 -1.75
CA SER A 121 -9.03 -11.14 -1.36
C SER A 121 -9.37 -11.58 0.06
N VAL A 122 -9.32 -10.66 1.03
CA VAL A 122 -9.74 -10.90 2.43
C VAL A 122 -11.13 -11.53 2.47
N GLY A 123 -12.10 -10.96 1.74
CA GLY A 123 -13.47 -11.49 1.69
C GLY A 123 -13.63 -12.86 1.02
N THR A 124 -12.67 -13.28 0.20
CA THR A 124 -12.65 -14.59 -0.49
C THR A 124 -12.18 -15.70 0.43
N TRP A 125 -11.18 -15.42 1.27
CA TRP A 125 -10.59 -16.37 2.20
C TRP A 125 -11.37 -16.46 3.53
N ASN A 126 -12.04 -15.38 3.91
CA ASN A 126 -12.76 -15.26 5.18
C ASN A 126 -13.93 -16.27 5.29
N ARG A 127 -13.86 -17.18 6.27
CA ARG A 127 -14.95 -18.10 6.66
C ARG A 127 -15.78 -17.60 7.86
N GLY A 128 -15.81 -16.29 8.08
CA GLY A 128 -16.54 -15.61 9.15
C GLY A 128 -15.75 -14.43 9.73
N MET A 129 -16.43 -13.49 10.42
CA MET A 129 -15.80 -12.27 10.96
C MET A 129 -14.62 -12.52 11.91
N ARG A 130 -14.50 -13.72 12.47
CA ARG A 130 -13.44 -14.12 13.42
C ARG A 130 -12.34 -14.97 12.79
N GLY A 131 -12.39 -15.15 11.47
CA GLY A 131 -11.40 -15.89 10.71
C GLY A 131 -10.03 -15.20 10.67
N GLN A 132 -9.00 -15.99 10.41
CA GLN A 132 -7.62 -15.55 10.16
C GLN A 132 -7.06 -16.28 8.91
N GLU A 133 -7.94 -16.77 8.04
CA GLU A 133 -7.56 -17.54 6.86
C GLU A 133 -6.84 -16.67 5.84
N TYR A 134 -7.26 -15.43 5.65
CA TYR A 134 -6.52 -14.48 4.81
C TYR A 134 -5.15 -14.19 5.40
N LEU A 135 -5.08 -13.90 6.70
CA LEU A 135 -3.82 -13.65 7.41
C LEU A 135 -2.84 -14.84 7.33
N THR A 136 -3.38 -16.05 7.47
CA THR A 136 -2.61 -17.30 7.28
C THR A 136 -2.13 -17.44 5.84
N TYR A 137 -3.01 -17.18 4.87
CA TYR A 137 -2.68 -17.23 3.45
C TYR A 137 -1.54 -16.26 3.10
N ILE A 138 -1.62 -14.99 3.53
CA ILE A 138 -0.58 -14.00 3.20
C ILE A 138 0.74 -14.36 3.87
N ARG A 139 0.74 -14.88 5.10
CA ARG A 139 1.97 -15.35 5.76
C ARG A 139 2.63 -16.46 4.97
N ASP A 140 1.86 -17.46 4.57
CA ASP A 140 2.40 -18.62 3.86
C ASP A 140 2.85 -18.22 2.43
N PHE A 141 2.13 -17.30 1.78
CA PHE A 141 2.48 -16.76 0.47
C PHE A 141 3.77 -15.92 0.51
N LEU A 142 3.85 -14.95 1.42
CA LEU A 142 5.01 -14.08 1.60
C LEU A 142 6.23 -14.87 2.08
N GLY A 143 6.04 -15.82 3.00
CA GLY A 143 7.08 -16.75 3.43
C GLY A 143 7.60 -17.61 2.26
N GLY A 144 6.73 -18.07 1.37
CA GLY A 144 7.13 -18.78 0.15
C GLY A 144 7.96 -17.93 -0.83
N MET A 145 7.88 -16.60 -0.73
CA MET A 145 8.69 -15.65 -1.49
C MET A 145 9.98 -15.22 -0.76
N GLY A 146 10.25 -15.77 0.43
CA GLY A 146 11.41 -15.43 1.24
C GLY A 146 11.24 -14.20 2.12
N VAL A 147 10.01 -13.68 2.28
CA VAL A 147 9.72 -12.64 3.27
C VAL A 147 9.46 -13.29 4.62
N GLU A 148 10.36 -13.05 5.57
CA GLU A 148 10.19 -13.45 6.96
C GLU A 148 9.92 -12.21 7.82
N VAL A 149 8.72 -12.14 8.40
CA VAL A 149 8.37 -11.11 9.38
C VAL A 149 8.57 -11.70 10.77
N ARG A 150 9.45 -11.08 11.56
CA ARG A 150 9.72 -11.45 12.94
C ARG A 150 9.85 -10.20 13.80
N GLU A 151 9.46 -10.31 15.06
CA GLU A 151 9.83 -9.30 16.05
C GLU A 151 11.35 -9.36 16.24
N ILE A 152 11.99 -8.20 16.10
CA ILE A 152 13.40 -8.02 16.42
C ILE A 152 13.50 -7.14 17.67
N THR A 153 14.47 -7.44 18.51
CA THR A 153 14.82 -6.59 19.66
C THR A 153 15.46 -5.28 19.20
N GLU A 154 15.48 -4.27 20.06
CA GLU A 154 16.14 -2.99 19.77
C GLU A 154 17.63 -3.18 19.45
N GLU A 155 18.30 -4.09 20.17
CA GLU A 155 19.70 -4.46 19.93
C GLU A 155 19.91 -5.12 18.54
N GLU A 156 18.97 -5.97 18.10
CA GLU A 156 19.01 -6.57 16.77
C GLU A 156 18.72 -5.54 15.68
N ALA A 157 17.79 -4.61 15.91
CA ALA A 157 17.50 -3.52 14.97
C ALA A 157 18.70 -2.61 14.76
N GLU A 158 19.40 -2.24 15.83
CA GLU A 158 20.65 -1.47 15.76
C GLU A 158 21.74 -2.23 14.99
N SER A 159 21.86 -3.54 15.19
CA SER A 159 22.85 -4.36 14.48
C SER A 159 22.61 -4.43 12.96
N LEU A 160 21.34 -4.43 12.53
CA LEU A 160 20.97 -4.46 11.11
C LEU A 160 21.18 -3.11 10.41
N LEU A 161 21.13 -2.00 11.15
CA LEU A 161 21.40 -0.66 10.63
C LEU A 161 22.91 -0.40 10.43
N ILE A 162 23.78 -1.13 11.14
CA ILE A 162 25.24 -1.01 11.03
C ILE A 162 25.78 -1.73 9.78
N GLU A 163 25.04 -2.67 9.19
CA GLU A 163 25.47 -3.42 8.00
C GLU A 163 25.21 -2.72 6.65
N ILE A 164 24.93 -1.41 6.64
CA ILE A 164 25.02 -0.61 5.41
C ILE A 164 26.46 -0.08 5.33
N PRO A 165 27.39 -0.71 4.59
CA PRO A 165 28.71 -0.15 4.39
C PRO A 165 28.58 1.19 3.65
N ASP A 166 29.07 2.25 4.30
CA ASP A 166 29.24 3.60 3.77
C ASP A 166 30.34 3.70 2.68
N GLU A 167 30.52 2.67 1.86
CA GLU A 167 31.49 2.65 0.76
C GLU A 167 30.79 2.78 -0.59
N ILE A 168 30.29 3.99 -0.87
CA ILE A 168 30.43 4.56 -2.21
C ILE A 168 31.65 5.48 -2.13
N GLU A 169 32.84 4.90 -2.29
CA GLU A 169 34.04 5.67 -2.59
C GLU A 169 33.77 6.54 -3.82
N THR A 170 33.69 7.85 -3.58
CA THR A 170 33.62 8.88 -4.61
C THR A 170 35.01 9.01 -5.24
N GLU A 171 35.36 8.09 -6.14
CA GLU A 171 36.55 8.22 -6.96
C GLU A 171 36.22 9.00 -8.25
N ALA A 172 36.23 10.33 -8.15
CA ALA A 172 36.38 11.23 -9.29
C ALA A 172 37.24 12.43 -8.90
N ASP A 173 38.54 12.15 -8.78
CA ASP A 173 39.71 13.00 -9.04
C ASP A 173 39.47 14.51 -9.28
N PRO A 174 39.90 15.41 -8.37
CA PRO A 174 40.24 16.78 -8.69
C PRO A 174 41.74 16.87 -8.98
N PRO A 175 42.22 17.64 -9.99
CA PRO A 175 42.40 19.07 -9.72
C PRO A 175 42.51 20.01 -10.95
N ARG A 176 42.15 21.29 -10.79
CA ARG A 176 43.07 22.47 -10.79
C ARG A 176 42.35 23.78 -11.17
N ARG A 177 42.43 24.71 -10.21
CA ARG A 177 42.15 26.14 -10.29
C ARG A 177 42.69 26.80 -11.58
N LYS A 178 41.94 27.78 -12.14
CA LYS A 178 42.28 29.22 -12.05
C LYS A 178 41.32 30.16 -12.83
N LYS A 179 40.92 31.22 -12.10
CA LYS A 179 40.68 32.63 -12.49
C LYS A 179 39.30 33.04 -13.04
N PHE A 180 38.58 33.74 -12.16
CA PHE A 180 37.91 35.05 -12.34
C PHE A 180 37.97 35.68 -13.74
N LEU A 181 36.81 36.09 -14.26
CA LEU A 181 36.32 37.49 -14.28
C LEU A 181 34.96 37.56 -15.01
N GLY A 182 33.99 38.21 -14.39
CA GLY A 182 32.76 38.63 -15.05
C GLY A 182 32.98 39.86 -15.91
N LEU A 183 32.06 40.05 -16.87
CA LEU A 183 31.71 41.24 -17.64
C LEU A 183 30.34 40.88 -18.26
N ILE A 184 29.25 41.62 -18.11
CA ILE A 184 29.01 43.05 -17.80
C ILE A 184 27.89 43.13 -16.76
#